data_AF-A0A9P0C7M5-F1
#
_entry.id   AF-A0A9P0C7M5-F1
#
_cell.length_a   1.000
_cell.length_b   1.000
_cell.length_c   1.000
_cell.angle_alpha   90.00
_cell.angle_beta   90.00
_cell.angle_gamma   90.00
#
_symmetry.space_group_name_H-M   'P 1'
#
loop_
_entity.id
_entity.type
_entity.pdbx_description
1 polymer ?
#
loop_
_entity_poly.entity_id
_entity_poly.type
_entity_poly.pdbx_seq_one_letter_code
_entity_poly.pdbx_strand_id
1 'polypeptide(L)'
;MNDPLVDNEGFPRQDIDVFQVRHARHQIICLQNDFKNVMKNIEEGLHRIHAKSNPDSSAMESTSSVAPQDLPKPFASINFVAINSPADEAGLKVNDSLVQFGTVHTNNIRNLTDIHEVVKHSIGQSINVTALRNQKIIHLTLRPHTWAGRGVLGCEILPVDFVDR
;
A
#
# COMPACT_ATOMS: atom_id res chain seq x y z
N MET A 1 -30.36 -11.96 14.06
CA MET A 1 -30.89 -13.09 13.26
C MET A 1 -31.23 -14.33 14.12
N ASN A 2 -31.45 -14.15 15.42
CA ASN A 2 -31.62 -15.27 16.37
C ASN A 2 -33.01 -15.27 17.01
N ASP A 3 -33.94 -14.45 16.51
CA ASP A 3 -35.29 -14.37 17.08
C ASP A 3 -36.02 -15.70 16.92
N PRO A 4 -36.75 -16.16 17.95
CA PRO A 4 -37.50 -17.41 17.89
C PRO A 4 -38.56 -17.36 16.79
N LEU A 5 -38.66 -18.44 16.02
CA LEU A 5 -39.66 -18.60 14.94
C LEU A 5 -40.96 -19.24 15.42
N VAL A 6 -41.06 -19.48 16.72
CA VAL A 6 -42.22 -20.03 17.41
C VAL A 6 -42.77 -19.00 18.39
N ASP A 7 -44.06 -19.12 18.68
CA ASP A 7 -44.73 -18.34 19.71
C ASP A 7 -44.54 -18.96 21.12
N ASN A 8 -45.21 -18.40 22.12
CA ASN A 8 -45.12 -18.84 23.52
C ASN A 8 -45.83 -20.18 23.76
N GLU A 9 -46.71 -20.61 22.86
CA GLU A 9 -47.45 -21.87 22.94
C GLU A 9 -46.73 -23.00 22.18
N GLY A 10 -45.66 -22.68 21.45
CA GLY A 10 -44.83 -23.63 20.71
C GLY A 10 -45.27 -23.83 19.27
N PHE A 11 -46.18 -23.01 18.76
CA PHE A 11 -46.65 -23.07 17.38
C PHE A 11 -45.85 -22.11 16.46
N PRO A 12 -45.80 -22.39 15.14
CA PRO A 12 -45.17 -21.48 14.19
C PRO A 12 -45.87 -20.12 14.23
N ARG A 13 -45.07 -19.06 14.29
CA ARG A 13 -45.55 -17.68 14.28
C ARG A 13 -46.41 -17.39 13.04
N GLN A 14 -47.59 -16.82 13.25
CA GLN A 14 -48.54 -16.48 12.19
C GLN A 14 -48.24 -15.13 11.52
N ASP A 15 -47.48 -14.27 12.18
CA ASP A 15 -47.10 -12.94 11.72
C ASP A 15 -45.98 -12.95 10.65
N ILE A 16 -45.35 -14.11 10.42
CA ILE A 16 -44.15 -14.23 9.57
C ILE A 16 -44.20 -15.54 8.78
N ASP A 17 -43.67 -15.55 7.55
CA ASP A 17 -43.40 -16.78 6.82
C ASP A 17 -42.18 -17.50 7.43
N VAL A 18 -42.45 -18.39 8.38
CA VAL A 18 -41.45 -19.18 9.11
C VAL A 18 -40.58 -20.02 8.17
N PHE A 19 -41.14 -20.52 7.06
CA PHE A 19 -40.40 -21.35 6.10
C PHE A 19 -39.37 -20.51 5.36
N GLN A 20 -39.79 -19.37 4.79
CA GLN A 20 -38.89 -18.47 4.07
C GLN A 20 -37.82 -17.91 4.99
N VAL A 21 -38.18 -17.52 6.20
CA VAL A 21 -37.21 -17.03 7.18
C VAL A 21 -36.21 -18.12 7.55
N ARG A 22 -36.63 -19.37 7.74
CA ARG A 22 -35.71 -20.48 8.01
C ARG A 22 -34.72 -20.66 6.85
N HIS A 23 -35.21 -20.64 5.61
CA HIS A 23 -34.37 -20.81 4.42
C HIS A 23 -33.36 -19.67 4.26
N ALA A 24 -33.83 -18.42 4.39
CA ALA A 24 -32.98 -17.23 4.33
C ALA A 24 -31.92 -17.23 5.44
N ARG A 25 -32.29 -17.57 6.68
CA ARG A 25 -31.34 -17.69 7.80
C ARG A 25 -30.27 -18.71 7.52
N HIS A 26 -30.65 -19.89 7.02
CA HIS A 26 -29.70 -20.94 6.68
C HIS A 26 -28.72 -20.47 5.59
N GLN A 27 -29.23 -19.87 4.52
CA GLN A 27 -28.39 -19.33 3.45
C GLN A 27 -27.41 -18.28 3.96
N ILE A 28 -27.85 -17.35 4.81
CA ILE A 28 -26.96 -16.31 5.34
C ILE A 28 -25.90 -16.91 6.26
N ILE A 29 -26.24 -17.91 7.08
CA ILE A 29 -25.26 -18.61 7.91
C ILE A 29 -24.21 -19.30 7.04
N CYS A 30 -24.61 -19.99 5.97
CA CYS A 30 -23.68 -20.60 5.01
C CYS A 30 -22.75 -19.54 4.41
N LEU A 31 -23.30 -18.45 3.88
CA LEU A 31 -22.52 -17.36 3.29
C LEU A 31 -21.55 -16.70 4.28
N GLN A 32 -21.97 -16.50 5.52
CA GLN A 32 -21.11 -15.95 6.58
C GLN A 32 -19.96 -16.89 6.92
N ASN A 33 -20.23 -18.20 7.01
CA ASN A 33 -19.20 -19.20 7.25
C ASN A 33 -18.21 -19.28 6.09
N ASP A 34 -18.71 -19.25 4.85
CA ASP A 34 -17.88 -19.26 3.65
C ASP A 34 -17.01 -18.02 3.58
N PHE A 35 -17.58 -16.83 3.84
CA PHE A 35 -16.81 -15.59 3.92
C PHE A 35 -15.71 -15.67 4.99
N LYS A 36 -16.04 -16.18 6.18
CA LYS A 36 -15.05 -16.36 7.26
C LYS A 36 -13.93 -17.31 6.85
N ASN A 37 -14.25 -18.40 6.15
CA ASN A 37 -13.25 -19.34 5.62
C ASN A 37 -12.37 -18.70 4.54
N VAL A 38 -12.96 -17.95 3.61
CA VAL A 38 -12.21 -17.23 2.57
C VAL A 38 -11.26 -16.21 3.20
N MET A 39 -11.74 -15.42 4.16
CA MET A 39 -10.91 -14.45 4.89
C MET A 39 -9.75 -15.12 5.62
N LYS A 40 -9.99 -16.26 6.27
CA LYS A 40 -8.94 -17.05 6.93
C LYS A 40 -7.88 -17.54 5.94
N ASN A 41 -8.29 -18.02 4.76
CA ASN A 41 -7.35 -18.45 3.73
C ASN A 41 -6.48 -17.29 3.21
N ILE A 42 -7.06 -16.09 3.08
CA ILE A 42 -6.33 -14.87 2.70
C ILE A 42 -5.30 -14.51 3.78
N GLU A 43 -5.72 -14.53 5.06
CA GLU A 43 -4.85 -14.26 6.22
C GLU A 43 -3.66 -15.23 6.27
N GLU A 44 -3.91 -16.54 6.14
CA GLU A 44 -2.84 -17.56 6.09
C GLU A 44 -1.90 -17.35 4.89
N GLY A 45 -2.45 -16.97 3.73
CA GLY A 45 -1.68 -16.64 2.54
C GLY A 45 -0.72 -15.47 2.76
N LEU A 46 -1.21 -14.40 3.39
CA LEU A 46 -0.40 -13.23 3.74
C LEU A 46 0.69 -13.58 4.76
N HIS A 47 0.34 -14.29 5.84
CA HIS A 47 1.31 -14.74 6.82
C HIS A 47 2.41 -15.60 6.19
N ARG A 48 2.06 -16.49 5.26
CA ARG A 48 3.03 -17.32 4.55
C ARG A 48 3.98 -16.50 3.67
N ILE A 49 3.50 -15.46 3.00
CA ILE A 49 4.37 -14.56 2.22
C ILE A 49 5.30 -13.81 3.17
N HIS A 50 4.78 -13.25 4.26
CA HIS A 50 5.59 -12.51 5.23
C HIS A 50 6.62 -13.40 5.94
N ALA A 51 6.25 -14.60 6.38
CA ALA A 51 7.16 -15.56 7.00
C ALA A 51 8.27 -16.03 6.05
N LYS A 52 7.98 -16.14 4.74
CA LYS A 52 9.00 -16.42 3.72
C LYS A 52 9.86 -15.20 3.39
N SER A 53 9.31 -14.01 3.55
CA SER A 53 10.01 -12.74 3.26
C SER A 53 10.88 -12.27 4.42
N ASN A 54 10.71 -12.77 5.66
CA ASN A 54 11.57 -12.38 6.77
C ASN A 54 11.37 -13.26 8.03
N PRO A 55 12.39 -14.00 8.51
CA PRO A 55 12.39 -14.50 9.88
C PRO A 55 12.82 -13.44 10.92
N ASP A 56 13.30 -12.25 10.53
CA ASP A 56 13.85 -11.25 11.47
C ASP A 56 13.46 -9.80 11.12
N SER A 57 12.18 -9.42 11.28
CA SER A 57 11.83 -7.99 11.39
C SER A 57 10.50 -7.80 12.12
N SER A 58 10.54 -7.95 13.43
CA SER A 58 9.58 -7.31 14.34
C SER A 58 10.30 -6.95 15.63
N ALA A 59 11.23 -6.02 15.51
CA ALA A 59 11.59 -5.12 16.60
C ALA A 59 12.06 -3.80 15.99
N MET A 60 11.31 -2.76 16.31
CA MET A 60 11.64 -1.33 16.36
C MET A 60 13.12 -0.97 16.13
N GLU A 61 13.32 0.09 15.33
CA GLU A 61 14.47 1.01 15.36
C GLU A 61 15.86 0.38 15.27
N SER A 62 16.52 0.49 14.12
CA SER A 62 17.98 0.66 14.08
C SER A 62 18.48 1.14 12.72
N THR A 63 19.02 2.35 12.76
CA THR A 63 20.18 2.77 11.98
C THR A 63 21.08 1.59 11.62
N SER A 64 21.18 1.23 10.34
CA SER A 64 22.16 0.23 9.93
C SER A 64 22.70 0.56 8.55
N SER A 65 23.98 0.92 8.58
CA SER A 65 24.92 0.91 7.47
C SER A 65 24.85 -0.42 6.73
N VAL A 66 24.26 -0.41 5.53
CA VAL A 66 24.20 -1.57 4.63
C VAL A 66 25.58 -1.76 4.00
N ALA A 67 26.13 -2.97 4.12
CA ALA A 67 27.31 -3.38 3.38
C ALA A 67 27.05 -3.26 1.86
N PRO A 68 28.03 -2.89 1.03
CA PRO A 68 27.81 -2.46 -0.36
C PRO A 68 27.29 -3.53 -1.35
N GLN A 69 26.90 -4.73 -0.91
CA GLN A 69 26.58 -5.88 -1.77
C GLN A 69 25.07 -6.13 -1.97
N ASP A 70 24.17 -5.54 -1.16
CA ASP A 70 22.70 -5.73 -1.25
C ASP A 70 21.92 -4.41 -1.39
N LEU A 71 22.53 -3.37 -1.98
CA LEU A 71 21.83 -2.11 -2.20
C LEU A 71 20.73 -2.32 -3.27
N PRO A 72 19.47 -1.98 -2.96
CA PRO A 72 18.37 -2.18 -3.89
C PRO A 72 18.58 -1.30 -5.13
N LYS A 73 18.36 -1.89 -6.30
CA LYS A 73 18.56 -1.21 -7.59
C LYS A 73 17.65 0.01 -7.66
N PRO A 74 18.14 1.22 -7.97
CA PRO A 74 17.29 2.36 -8.27
C PRO A 74 16.74 2.28 -9.70
N PHE A 75 15.59 2.90 -9.96
CA PHE A 75 15.01 3.03 -11.32
C PHE A 75 14.92 4.47 -11.82
N ALA A 76 15.06 5.45 -10.92
CA ALA A 76 15.10 6.86 -11.31
C ALA A 76 16.02 7.67 -10.40
N SER A 77 16.44 8.85 -10.85
CA SER A 77 17.21 9.83 -10.08
C SER A 77 16.50 11.18 -10.09
N ILE A 78 16.72 11.97 -9.05
CA ILE A 78 16.14 13.30 -8.92
C ILE A 78 17.12 14.34 -9.44
N ASN A 79 16.75 15.05 -10.49
CA ASN A 79 17.59 16.10 -11.08
C ASN A 79 17.36 17.45 -10.42
N PHE A 80 16.11 17.73 -10.05
CA PHE A 80 15.72 19.02 -9.51
C PHE A 80 14.59 18.87 -8.49
N VAL A 81 14.65 19.67 -7.42
CA VAL A 81 13.60 19.80 -6.41
C VAL A 81 13.35 21.28 -6.19
N ALA A 82 12.11 21.72 -6.34
CA ALA A 82 11.72 23.10 -6.09
C ALA A 82 11.53 23.36 -4.59
N ILE A 83 11.95 24.53 -4.13
CA ILE A 83 11.82 24.98 -2.74
C ILE A 83 10.34 25.13 -2.38
N ASN A 84 9.94 24.73 -1.17
CA ASN A 84 8.54 24.74 -0.70
C ASN A 84 7.60 23.94 -1.61
N SER A 85 8.12 22.88 -2.24
CA SER A 85 7.30 21.93 -2.97
C SER A 85 6.99 20.71 -2.10
N PRO A 86 5.95 19.93 -2.44
CA PRO A 86 5.66 18.67 -1.75
C PRO A 86 6.85 17.71 -1.68
N ALA A 87 7.74 17.73 -2.68
CA ALA A 87 8.97 16.94 -2.70
C ALA A 87 10.03 17.47 -1.71
N ASP A 88 10.17 18.79 -1.59
CA ASP A 88 11.07 19.44 -0.63
C ASP A 88 10.59 19.26 0.81
N GLU A 89 9.28 19.43 1.05
CA GLU A 89 8.64 19.16 2.34
C GLU A 89 8.80 17.70 2.76
N ALA A 90 8.75 16.77 1.80
CA ALA A 90 9.02 15.35 2.03
C ALA A 90 10.51 15.05 2.30
N GLY A 91 11.42 16.01 2.06
CA GLY A 91 12.86 15.86 2.28
C GLY A 91 13.63 15.20 1.13
N LEU A 92 13.06 15.14 -0.07
CA LEU A 92 13.76 14.71 -1.28
C LEU A 92 14.82 15.73 -1.67
N LYS A 93 15.97 15.25 -2.14
CA LYS A 93 17.07 16.11 -2.59
C LYS A 93 17.50 15.76 -4.00
N VAL A 94 18.16 16.72 -4.64
CA VAL A 94 18.85 16.51 -5.90
C VAL A 94 19.91 15.41 -5.74
N ASN A 95 20.04 14.55 -6.76
CA ASN A 95 20.87 13.35 -6.80
C ASN A 95 20.41 12.18 -5.91
N ASP A 96 19.20 12.23 -5.37
CA ASP A 96 18.62 11.04 -4.74
C ASP A 96 18.23 10.01 -5.81
N SER A 97 18.60 8.76 -5.58
CA SER A 97 18.24 7.64 -6.46
C SER A 97 17.00 6.92 -5.92
N LEU A 98 15.88 7.01 -6.64
CA LEU A 98 14.61 6.40 -6.26
C LEU A 98 14.62 4.89 -6.49
N VAL A 99 14.28 4.16 -5.43
CA VAL A 99 14.18 2.70 -5.41
C VAL A 99 12.71 2.27 -5.42
N GLN A 100 11.86 3.01 -4.73
CA GLN A 100 10.42 2.76 -4.64
C GLN A 100 9.65 4.08 -4.57
N PHE A 101 8.52 4.13 -5.26
CA PHE A 101 7.57 5.23 -5.20
C PHE A 101 6.14 4.68 -5.04
N GLY A 102 5.62 4.68 -3.83
CA GLY A 102 4.32 4.09 -3.51
C GLY A 102 4.26 2.61 -3.85
N THR A 103 3.42 2.26 -4.83
CA THR A 103 3.24 0.90 -5.38
C THR A 103 4.19 0.58 -6.54
N VAL A 104 4.97 1.57 -7.00
CA VAL A 104 5.91 1.43 -8.11
C VAL A 104 7.29 1.08 -7.54
N HIS A 105 7.85 -0.01 -8.06
CA HIS A 105 9.16 -0.55 -7.69
C HIS A 105 9.92 -0.93 -8.96
N THR A 106 11.21 -1.20 -8.86
CA THR A 106 12.05 -1.69 -9.98
C THR A 106 11.47 -2.89 -10.72
N ASN A 107 10.79 -3.80 -10.02
CA ASN A 107 10.22 -5.01 -10.62
C ASN A 107 8.87 -4.77 -11.33
N ASN A 108 8.21 -3.64 -11.06
CA ASN A 108 6.85 -3.37 -11.54
C ASN A 108 6.78 -2.14 -12.46
N ILE A 109 7.80 -1.28 -12.44
CA ILE A 109 7.80 -0.07 -13.27
C ILE A 109 7.96 -0.44 -14.74
N ARG A 110 7.02 0.01 -15.57
CA ARG A 110 7.15 -0.09 -17.03
C ARG A 110 7.76 1.17 -17.59
N ASN A 111 7.27 2.33 -17.15
CA ASN A 111 7.70 3.65 -17.58
C ASN A 111 7.53 4.67 -16.44
N LEU A 112 8.21 5.83 -16.53
CA LEU A 112 8.02 6.93 -15.57
C LEU A 112 6.59 7.49 -15.54
N THR A 113 5.76 7.20 -16.53
CA THR A 113 4.33 7.52 -16.53
C THR A 113 3.58 6.88 -15.36
N ASP A 114 4.03 5.71 -14.89
CA ASP A 114 3.38 4.99 -13.79
C ASP A 114 3.46 5.81 -12.49
N ILE A 115 4.57 6.54 -12.29
CA ILE A 115 4.74 7.47 -11.17
C ILE A 115 3.70 8.58 -11.28
N HIS A 116 3.48 9.14 -12.47
CA HIS A 116 2.48 10.18 -12.67
C HIS A 116 1.07 9.67 -12.38
N GLU A 117 0.75 8.43 -12.75
CA GLU A 117 -0.55 7.82 -12.43
C GLU A 117 -0.74 7.65 -10.92
N VAL A 118 0.26 7.10 -10.21
CA VAL A 118 0.20 6.96 -8.75
C VAL A 118 -0.01 8.32 -8.08
N VAL A 119 0.75 9.32 -8.51
CA VAL A 119 0.65 10.68 -7.98
C VAL A 119 -0.74 11.28 -8.22
N LYS A 120 -1.32 11.10 -9.41
CA LYS A 120 -2.67 11.60 -9.75
C LYS A 120 -3.76 10.94 -8.90
N HIS A 121 -3.65 9.64 -8.64
CA HIS A 121 -4.65 8.92 -7.84
C HIS A 121 -4.47 9.13 -6.34
N SER A 122 -3.28 9.57 -5.90
CA SER A 122 -2.94 9.78 -4.49
C SER A 122 -2.78 11.26 -4.11
N ILE A 123 -3.40 12.19 -4.84
CA ILE A 123 -3.42 13.61 -4.47
C ILE A 123 -4.07 13.78 -3.11
N GLY A 124 -3.37 14.43 -2.18
CA GLY A 124 -3.81 14.65 -0.80
C GLY A 124 -3.55 13.46 0.14
N GLN A 125 -3.03 12.34 -0.34
CA GLN A 125 -2.69 11.15 0.44
C GLN A 125 -1.17 10.98 0.59
N SER A 126 -0.73 10.34 1.67
CA SER A 126 0.69 10.03 1.91
C SER A 126 1.14 8.85 1.05
N ILE A 127 2.21 9.06 0.28
CA ILE A 127 2.89 8.06 -0.53
C ILE A 127 4.25 7.77 0.10
N ASN A 128 4.54 6.50 0.33
CA ASN A 128 5.84 6.07 0.83
C ASN A 128 6.86 6.05 -0.32
N VAL A 129 7.97 6.75 -0.15
CA VAL A 129 9.05 6.84 -1.14
C VAL A 129 10.34 6.36 -0.49
N THR A 130 11.04 5.44 -1.16
CA THR A 130 12.36 4.98 -0.71
C THR A 130 13.40 5.48 -1.70
N ALA A 131 14.34 6.27 -1.19
CA ALA A 131 15.42 6.86 -1.95
C ALA A 131 16.78 6.41 -1.40
N LEU A 132 17.80 6.43 -2.25
CA LEU A 132 19.17 6.11 -1.90
C LEU A 132 20.01 7.39 -2.04
N ARG A 133 20.60 7.83 -0.92
CA ARG A 133 21.44 9.03 -0.83
C ARG A 133 22.75 8.63 -0.19
N ASN A 134 23.88 8.86 -0.87
CA ASN A 134 25.21 8.49 -0.40
C ASN A 134 25.30 7.00 0.04
N GLN A 135 24.73 6.09 -0.75
CA GLN A 135 24.67 4.64 -0.45
C GLN A 135 23.89 4.29 0.83
N LYS A 136 23.11 5.22 1.37
CA LYS A 136 22.19 4.97 2.48
C LYS A 136 20.76 5.00 1.97
N ILE A 137 19.97 4.04 2.43
CA ILE A 137 18.54 3.97 2.17
C ILE A 137 17.84 4.96 3.09
N ILE A 138 16.97 5.80 2.51
CA ILE A 138 16.17 6.79 3.21
C ILE A 138 14.70 6.53 2.86
N HIS A 139 13.88 6.38 3.89
CA HIS A 139 12.43 6.30 3.76
C HIS A 139 11.82 7.68 3.99
N LEU A 140 11.05 8.15 3.01
CA LEU A 140 10.41 9.45 2.99
C LEU A 140 8.91 9.25 2.80
N THR A 141 8.13 10.16 3.37
CA THR A 141 6.67 10.18 3.15
C THR A 141 6.36 11.44 2.36
N LEU A 142 5.90 11.24 1.13
CA LEU A 142 5.58 12.32 0.22
C LEU A 142 4.07 12.45 0.10
N ARG A 143 3.53 13.67 0.23
CA ARG A 143 2.09 13.92 0.08
C ARG A 143 1.86 14.85 -1.11
N PRO A 144 1.38 14.36 -2.26
CA PRO A 144 1.16 15.24 -3.41
C PRO A 144 0.05 16.24 -3.12
N HIS A 145 0.31 17.53 -3.33
CA HIS A 145 -0.69 18.58 -3.24
C HIS A 145 -0.37 19.72 -4.22
N THR A 146 -1.35 20.57 -4.46
CA THR A 146 -1.13 21.82 -5.21
C THR A 146 -0.23 22.74 -4.39
N TRP A 147 0.76 23.35 -5.05
CA TRP A 147 1.74 24.26 -4.45
C TRP A 147 1.95 25.46 -5.39
N ALA A 148 2.84 26.40 -5.02
CA ALA A 148 3.04 27.64 -5.76
C ALA A 148 3.62 27.47 -7.18
N GLY A 149 4.17 26.29 -7.49
CA GLY A 149 4.74 25.98 -8.80
C GLY A 149 3.86 25.09 -9.67
N ARG A 150 4.47 24.52 -10.72
CA ARG A 150 3.77 23.67 -11.69
C ARG A 150 3.62 22.25 -11.15
N GLY A 151 2.42 21.69 -11.25
CA GLY A 151 2.13 20.30 -10.91
C GLY A 151 1.86 20.08 -9.41
N VAL A 152 2.02 18.83 -8.96
CA VAL A 152 1.62 18.38 -7.60
C VAL A 152 2.76 17.78 -6.77
N LEU A 153 3.99 17.83 -7.28
CA LEU A 153 5.18 17.31 -6.62
C LEU A 153 6.31 18.35 -6.53
N GLY A 154 6.57 19.03 -7.65
CA GLY A 154 7.66 20.02 -7.74
C GLY A 154 9.06 19.42 -7.81
N CYS A 155 9.21 18.18 -8.27
CA CYS A 155 10.50 17.56 -8.57
C CYS A 155 10.59 17.07 -10.01
N GLU A 156 11.81 17.00 -10.54
CA GLU A 156 12.13 16.41 -11.83
C GLU A 156 12.77 15.04 -11.61
N ILE A 157 12.10 14.01 -12.14
CA ILE A 157 12.50 12.61 -12.01
C ILE A 157 13.00 12.13 -13.37
N LEU A 158 14.25 11.67 -13.44
CA LEU A 158 14.88 11.14 -14.65
C LEU A 158 15.14 9.64 -14.51
N PRO A 159 15.10 8.85 -15.60
CA PRO A 159 15.51 7.45 -15.56
C PRO A 159 17.01 7.32 -15.25
N VAL A 160 17.41 6.28 -14.51
CA VAL A 160 18.84 6.07 -14.17
C VAL A 160 19.75 5.86 -15.39
N ASP A 161 19.18 5.48 -16.54
CA ASP A 161 19.93 5.27 -17.78
C ASP A 161 20.66 6.53 -18.28
N PHE A 162 20.34 7.72 -17.75
CA PHE A 162 20.96 8.99 -18.12
C PHE A 162 22.24 9.34 -17.33
N VAL A 163 22.61 8.58 -16.29
CA VAL A 163 23.69 8.98 -15.38
C VAL A 163 25.09 8.49 -15.83
N ASP A 164 25.19 7.59 -16.82
CA ASP A 164 26.46 7.00 -17.29
C ASP A 164 26.97 7.56 -18.64
N ARG A 165 26.70 8.82 -19.01
CA ARG A 165 27.22 9.42 -20.26
C ARG A 165 27.93 10.76 -20.09
#